data_AF-A0A1T4Y0G5-F1
#
_entry.id   AF-A0A1T4Y0G5-F1
#
_cell.length_a   1.000
_cell.length_b   1.000
_cell.length_c   1.000
_cell.angle_alpha   90.00
_cell.angle_beta   90.00
_cell.angle_gamma   90.00
#
_symmetry.space_group_name_H-M   'P 1'
#
loop_
_entity.id
_entity.type
_entity.pdbx_description
1 polymer ?
#
loop_
_entity_poly.entity_id
_entity_poly.type
_entity_poly.pdbx_seq_one_letter_code
_entity_poly.pdbx_strand_id
1 'polypeptide(L)'
;MTATAESILSNLLTLSEEDRLEIADRLQSSVYGPPGESEDVELSDEMKATLDRRWEEIESGKVECIPHEQVMAKLKAKYGF
;
A
#
# COMPACT_ATOMS: atom_id res chain seq x y z
N MET A 1 -11.46 -14.36 0.28
CA MET A 1 -10.31 -15.26 0.12
C MET A 1 -10.81 -16.68 -0.11
N THR A 2 -10.02 -17.57 -0.69
CA THR A 2 -10.37 -19.01 -0.71
C THR A 2 -10.10 -19.61 0.67
N ALA A 3 -10.76 -20.72 1.01
CA ALA A 3 -10.48 -21.44 2.26
C ALA A 3 -9.00 -21.82 2.40
N THR A 4 -8.34 -22.15 1.28
CA THR A 4 -6.89 -22.37 1.23
C THR A 4 -6.09 -21.13 1.62
N ALA A 5 -6.45 -19.96 1.09
CA ALA A 5 -5.77 -18.70 1.42
C ALA A 5 -5.96 -18.30 2.89
N GLU A 6 -7.14 -18.55 3.47
CA GLU A 6 -7.42 -18.29 4.90
C GLU A 6 -6.60 -19.19 5.82
N SER A 7 -6.47 -20.47 5.48
CA SER A 7 -5.63 -21.40 6.22
C SER A 7 -4.14 -21.01 6.18
N ILE A 8 -3.65 -20.57 5.01
CA ILE A 8 -2.26 -20.11 4.86
C ILE A 8 -2.03 -18.85 5.69
N LEU A 9 -2.92 -17.85 5.59
CA LEU A 9 -2.81 -16.61 6.35
C LEU A 9 -2.78 -16.87 7.86
N SER A 10 -3.65 -17.76 8.35
CA SER A 10 -3.70 -18.11 9.77
C SER A 10 -2.36 -18.67 10.25
N ASN A 11 -1.69 -19.50 9.45
CA ASN A 11 -0.37 -20.02 9.78
C ASN A 11 0.71 -18.93 9.73
N LEU A 12 0.69 -18.06 8.71
CA LEU A 12 1.65 -16.96 8.58
C LEU A 12 1.61 -16.03 9.80
N LEU A 13 0.43 -15.74 10.35
CA LEU A 13 0.28 -14.87 11.52
C LEU A 13 0.86 -15.46 12.82
N THR A 14 1.14 -16.77 12.86
CA THR A 14 1.83 -17.39 14.01
C THR A 14 3.35 -17.32 13.95
N LEU A 15 3.92 -16.94 12.80
CA LEU A 15 5.36 -16.82 12.62
C LEU A 15 5.92 -15.58 13.32
N SER A 16 7.25 -15.51 13.42
CA SER A 16 7.94 -14.31 13.89
C SER A 16 7.68 -13.12 12.95
N GLU A 17 7.88 -11.90 13.45
CA GLU A 17 7.74 -10.71 12.59
C GLU A 17 8.70 -10.73 11.41
N GLU A 18 9.94 -11.14 11.63
CA GLU A 18 10.98 -11.25 10.60
C GLU A 18 10.58 -12.22 9.49
N ASP A 19 10.12 -13.43 9.84
CA ASP A 19 9.66 -14.41 8.87
C ASP A 19 8.45 -13.91 8.06
N ARG A 20 7.52 -13.21 8.74
CA ARG A 20 6.35 -12.63 8.06
C ARG A 20 6.75 -11.55 7.08
N LEU A 21 7.72 -10.71 7.42
CA LEU A 21 8.23 -9.65 6.53
C LEU A 21 8.92 -10.26 5.32
N GLU A 22 9.77 -11.26 5.51
CA GLU A 22 10.45 -11.92 4.39
C GLU A 22 9.46 -12.63 3.46
N ILE A 23 8.44 -13.30 4.00
CA ILE A 23 7.40 -13.94 3.19
C ILE A 23 6.56 -12.89 2.45
N ALA A 24 6.22 -11.77 3.10
CA ALA A 24 5.48 -10.69 2.47
C ALA A 24 6.24 -10.11 1.27
N ASP A 25 7.54 -9.86 1.42
CA ASP A 25 8.39 -9.36 0.34
C ASP A 25 8.44 -10.31 -0.87
N ARG A 26 8.61 -11.61 -0.60
CA ARG A 26 8.58 -12.65 -1.66
C ARG A 26 7.23 -12.75 -2.36
N LEU A 27 6.13 -12.68 -1.59
CA LEU A 27 4.78 -12.71 -2.15
C LEU A 27 4.50 -11.48 -3.01
N GLN A 28 4.89 -10.29 -2.53
CA GLN A 28 4.79 -9.05 -3.30
C GLN A 28 5.62 -9.14 -4.59
N SER A 29 6.85 -9.64 -4.49
CA SER A 29 7.73 -9.85 -5.64
C SER A 29 7.15 -10.80 -6.69
N SER A 30 6.41 -11.83 -6.26
CA SER A 30 5.77 -12.77 -7.17
C SER A 30 4.63 -12.16 -8.00
N VAL A 31 4.02 -11.07 -7.52
CA VAL A 31 2.90 -10.38 -8.18
C VAL A 31 3.39 -9.21 -9.02
N TYR A 32 4.39 -8.47 -8.52
CA TYR A 32 4.82 -7.19 -9.08
C TYR A 32 6.24 -7.21 -9.67
N GLY A 33 6.95 -8.36 -9.64
CA GLY A 33 8.40 -8.41 -9.87
C GLY A 33 9.17 -8.00 -8.60
N PRO A 34 10.47 -8.34 -8.47
CA PRO A 34 11.24 -7.96 -7.28
C PRO A 34 11.20 -6.43 -7.09
N PRO A 35 11.36 -5.93 -5.85
CA PRO A 35 11.31 -4.50 -5.57
C PRO A 35 12.33 -3.77 -6.44
N GLY A 36 11.85 -2.86 -7.30
CA GLY A 36 12.67 -2.12 -8.29
C GLY A 36 12.69 -2.69 -9.72
N GLU A 37 12.02 -3.82 -10.01
CA GLU A 37 11.88 -4.36 -11.38
C GLU A 37 10.50 -4.13 -12.02
N SER A 38 9.45 -3.83 -11.25
CA SER A 38 8.33 -3.06 -11.82
C SER A 38 8.92 -1.73 -12.23
N GLU A 39 8.82 -1.31 -13.50
CA GLU A 39 9.31 -0.01 -14.00
C GLU A 39 9.30 1.01 -12.86
N ASP A 40 10.46 1.24 -12.24
CA ASP A 40 10.61 2.29 -11.26
C ASP A 40 10.31 3.53 -12.08
N VAL A 41 9.06 4.00 -12.01
CA VAL A 41 8.68 5.29 -12.52
C VAL A 41 9.42 6.23 -11.58
N GLU A 42 10.67 6.50 -11.93
CA GLU A 42 11.51 7.40 -11.19
C GLU A 42 10.75 8.72 -11.17
N LEU A 43 10.28 9.09 -9.98
CA LEU A 43 9.53 10.30 -9.81
C LEU A 43 10.42 11.46 -10.28
N SER A 44 9.90 12.30 -11.17
CA SER A 44 10.63 13.51 -11.53
C SER A 44 10.87 14.36 -10.29
N ASP A 45 11.89 15.21 -10.32
CA ASP A 45 12.19 16.09 -9.19
C ASP A 45 10.99 16.99 -8.82
N GLU A 46 10.17 17.36 -9.79
CA GLU A 46 8.92 18.10 -9.57
C GLU A 46 7.87 17.26 -8.82
N MET A 47 7.75 15.97 -9.15
CA MET A 47 6.86 15.05 -8.44
C MET A 47 7.33 14.84 -7.00
N LYS A 48 8.63 14.65 -6.78
CA LYS A 48 9.24 14.52 -5.45
C LYS A 48 8.98 15.77 -4.60
N ALA A 49 9.31 16.96 -5.13
CA ALA A 49 9.05 18.23 -4.45
C ALA A 49 7.57 18.46 -4.14
N THR A 50 6.67 18.00 -5.00
CA THR A 50 5.23 18.06 -4.75
C THR A 50 4.81 17.16 -3.59
N LEU A 51 5.34 15.93 -3.53
CA LEU A 51 5.07 15.01 -2.43
C LEU A 51 5.60 15.54 -1.10
N ASP A 52 6.85 16.02 -1.07
CA ASP A 52 7.46 16.60 0.13
C ASP A 52 6.63 17.75 0.68
N ARG A 53 6.25 18.70 -0.18
CA ARG A 53 5.37 19.81 0.20
C ARG A 53 4.04 19.28 0.75
N ARG A 54 3.37 18.36 0.05
CA ARG A 54 2.06 17.85 0.49
C ARG A 54 2.14 17.11 1.82
N TRP A 55 3.23 16.40 2.06
CA TRP A 55 3.48 15.72 3.31
C TRP A 55 3.58 16.72 4.46
N GLU A 56 4.36 17.79 4.28
CA GLU A 56 4.48 18.87 5.27
C GLU A 56 3.14 19.59 5.52
N GLU A 57 2.34 19.81 4.48
CA GLU A 57 1.00 20.40 4.62
C GLU A 57 0.05 19.53 5.47
N ILE A 58 0.18 18.20 5.36
CA ILE A 58 -0.57 17.24 6.18
C ILE A 58 -0.06 17.26 7.62
N GLU A 59 1.24 17.15 7.83
CA GLU A 59 1.84 17.11 9.18
C GLU A 59 1.63 18.41 9.95
N SER A 60 1.68 19.55 9.27
CA SER A 60 1.39 20.87 9.87
C SER A 60 -0.11 21.12 10.10
N GLY A 61 -0.99 20.25 9.59
CA GLY A 61 -2.44 20.45 9.64
C GLY A 61 -2.95 21.61 8.78
N LYS A 62 -2.14 22.09 7.83
CA LYS A 62 -2.53 23.14 6.87
C LYS A 62 -3.65 22.66 5.95
N VAL A 63 -3.74 21.36 5.71
CA VAL A 63 -4.82 20.73 4.94
C VAL A 63 -5.61 19.75 5.81
N GLU A 64 -6.91 19.62 5.50
CA GLU A 64 -7.78 18.63 6.12
C GLU A 64 -7.81 17.35 5.28
N CYS A 65 -7.37 16.24 5.87
CA CYS A 65 -7.46 14.92 5.23
C CYS A 65 -8.88 14.36 5.32
N ILE A 66 -9.32 13.67 4.28
CA ILE A 66 -10.60 12.96 4.28
C ILE A 66 -10.39 11.56 4.86
N PRO A 67 -11.24 11.09 5.80
CA PRO A 67 -11.17 9.73 6.31
C PRO A 67 -11.24 8.69 5.19
N HIS A 68 -10.39 7.67 5.28
CA HIS A 68 -10.27 6.60 4.27
C HIS A 68 -11.62 5.97 3.91
N GLU A 69 -12.45 5.64 4.91
CA GLU A 69 -13.77 5.02 4.71
C GLU A 69 -14.67 5.87 3.81
N GLN A 70 -14.63 7.21 3.95
CA GLN A 70 -15.43 8.10 3.12
C GLN A 70 -14.93 8.13 1.68
N VAL A 71 -13.60 8.07 1.46
CA VAL A 71 -13.01 7.99 0.12
C VAL A 71 -13.43 6.70 -0.56
N MET A 72 -13.32 5.56 0.13
CA MET A 72 -13.68 4.26 -0.42
C MET A 72 -15.18 4.15 -0.72
N ALA A 73 -16.05 4.68 0.15
CA ALA A 73 -17.48 4.73 -0.10
C ALA A 73 -17.82 5.52 -1.38
N LYS A 74 -17.16 6.66 -1.61
CA LYS A 74 -17.32 7.47 -2.84
C LYS A 74 -16.82 6.73 -4.07
N LEU A 75 -15.67 6.07 -3.99
CA LEU A 75 -15.12 5.28 -5.11
C LEU A 75 -16.03 4.12 -5.48
N LYS A 76 -16.54 3.38 -4.48
CA LYS A 76 -17.52 2.30 -4.68
C LYS A 76 -18.80 2.81 -5.35
N ALA A 77 -19.35 3.92 -4.86
CA ALA A 77 -20.55 4.51 -5.46
C ALA A 77 -20.34 4.95 -6.92
N LYS A 78 -19.12 5.39 -7.27
CA LYS A 78 -18.80 5.89 -8.61
C LYS A 78 -18.42 4.79 -9.61
N TYR A 79 -17.72 3.75 -9.17
CA TYR A 79 -17.10 2.75 -10.05
C TYR A 79 -17.60 1.31 -9.83
N GLY A 80 -18.37 1.05 -8.77
CA GLY A 80 -19.11 -0.22 -8.62
C GLY A 80 -18.30 -1.43 -8.12
N PHE A 81 -17.12 -1.23 -7.52
CA PHE A 81 -16.34 -2.31 -6.90
C PHE A 81 -16.98 -2.88 -5.62
#